data_AF-A0A3S1M751-F1
#
_entry.id   AF-A0A3S1M751-F1
#
_cell.length_a   1.000
_cell.length_b   1.000
_cell.length_c   1.000
_cell.angle_alpha   90.00
_cell.angle_beta   90.00
_cell.angle_gamma   90.00
#
_symmetry.space_group_name_H-M   'P 1'
#
loop_
_entity.id
_entity.type
_entity.pdbx_description
1 polymer ?
#
loop_
_entity_poly.entity_id
_entity_poly.type
_entity_poly.pdbx_seq_one_letter_code
_entity_poly.pdbx_strand_id
1 'polypeptide(L)' 'MDRHMATLHADRVHASIASDAAAKSSLLSSWLLSSSFHILSPSGQKSTRRLTDIELSVARQKVEPLLAAAQS' A
#
# COMPACT_ATOMS: atom_id res chain seq x y z
N MET A 1 21.25 7.23 -5.71
CA MET A 1 20.79 8.48 -6.38
C MET A 1 19.30 8.63 -6.12
N ASP A 2 18.88 8.62 -4.85
CA ASP A 2 17.55 8.04 -4.52
C ASP A 2 16.56 9.05 -3.95
N ARG A 3 17.07 10.11 -3.31
CA ARG A 3 16.23 11.12 -2.66
C ARG A 3 15.51 12.03 -3.67
N HIS A 4 16.17 12.39 -4.77
CA HIS A 4 15.61 13.26 -5.80
C HIS A 4 14.47 12.58 -6.59
N MET A 5 14.62 11.28 -6.88
CA MET A 5 13.55 10.49 -7.50
C MET A 5 12.37 10.30 -6.55
N ALA A 6 12.61 10.09 -5.25
CA ALA A 6 11.56 10.03 -4.25
C ALA A 6 10.79 11.35 -4.14
N THR A 7 11.47 12.51 -4.20
CA THR A 7 10.83 13.83 -4.23
C THR A 7 9.99 14.05 -5.49
N LEU A 8 10.54 13.76 -6.67
CA LEU A 8 9.79 13.89 -7.93
C LEU A 8 8.57 12.97 -7.99
N HIS A 9 8.68 11.76 -7.44
CA HIS A 9 7.57 10.84 -7.31
C HIS A 9 6.49 11.40 -6.38
N ALA A 10 6.89 11.91 -5.21
CA ALA A 10 5.97 12.51 -4.24
C ALA A 10 5.22 13.73 -4.82
N ASP A 11 5.93 14.60 -5.54
CA ASP A 11 5.33 15.78 -6.17
C ASP A 11 4.30 15.40 -7.24
N ARG A 12 4.59 14.38 -8.05
CA ARG A 12 3.64 13.86 -9.06
C ARG A 12 2.41 13.23 -8.42
N VAL A 13 2.60 12.50 -7.33
CA VAL A 13 1.50 11.91 -6.55
C VAL A 13 0.63 13.02 -5.97
N HIS A 14 1.22 14.00 -5.29
CA HIS A 14 0.50 15.17 -4.75
C HIS A 14 -0.27 15.95 -5.82
N ALA A 15 0.34 16.22 -6.97
CA ALA A 15 -0.32 16.90 -8.08
C ALA A 15 -1.50 16.09 -8.64
N SER A 16 -1.40 14.77 -8.68
CA SER A 16 -2.46 13.87 -9.16
C SER A 16 -3.63 13.78 -8.17
N ILE A 17 -3.37 13.88 -6.87
CA ILE A 17 -4.41 13.89 -5.82
C ILE A 17 -5.14 15.22 -5.76
N ALA A 18 -4.42 16.34 -5.94
CA ALA A 18 -5.01 17.67 -6.00
C ALA A 18 -5.88 17.87 -7.25
N SER A 19 -5.67 17.04 -8.27
CA SER A 19 -6.49 16.96 -9.48
C SER A 19 -7.71 16.05 -9.27
N ASP A 20 -8.75 16.23 -10.09
CA ASP A 20 -9.93 15.35 -10.19
C ASP A 20 -9.61 13.93 -10.73
N ALA A 21 -8.33 13.53 -10.70
CA ALA A 21 -7.87 12.24 -11.18
C ALA A 21 -8.22 11.09 -10.22
N ALA A 22 -8.49 11.36 -8.93
CA ALA A 22 -9.01 10.37 -8.01
C ALA A 22 -10.35 9.79 -8.47
N ALA A 23 -11.24 10.62 -9.04
CA ALA A 23 -12.52 10.18 -9.59
C ALA A 23 -12.40 9.35 -10.88
N LYS A 24 -11.23 9.40 -11.55
CA LYS A 24 -10.98 8.76 -12.86
C LYS A 24 -10.03 7.57 -12.78
N SER A 25 -9.43 7.32 -11.63
CA SER A 25 -8.45 6.24 -11.43
C SER A 25 -8.65 5.53 -10.10
N SER A 26 -8.93 4.24 -10.18
CA SER A 26 -9.02 3.36 -9.00
C SER A 26 -7.73 3.36 -8.18
N LEU A 27 -6.57 3.54 -8.81
CA LEU A 27 -5.28 3.59 -8.13
C LEU A 27 -5.16 4.84 -7.27
N LEU A 28 -5.51 6.01 -7.82
CA LEU A 28 -5.47 7.28 -7.09
C LEU A 28 -6.54 7.33 -5.97
N SER A 29 -7.72 6.78 -6.23
CA SER A 29 -8.76 6.58 -5.20
C SER A 29 -8.26 5.71 -4.04
N SER A 30 -7.67 4.55 -4.34
CA SER A 30 -7.11 3.67 -3.30
C SER A 30 -5.96 4.35 -2.54
N TRP A 31 -5.13 5.13 -3.22
CA TRP A 31 -4.03 5.87 -2.60
C TRP A 31 -4.55 6.96 -1.66
N LEU A 32 -5.56 7.74 -2.07
CA LEU A 32 -6.19 8.77 -1.25
C LEU A 32 -6.80 8.17 0.02
N LEU A 33 -7.48 7.04 -0.11
CA LEU A 33 -8.07 6.33 1.01
C LEU A 33 -6.96 5.88 1.99
N SER A 34 -5.92 5.23 1.46
CA SER A 34 -4.82 4.71 2.28
C SER A 34 -4.00 5.81 2.96
N SER A 35 -3.72 6.92 2.26
CA SER A 35 -3.04 8.08 2.84
C SER A 35 -3.85 8.73 3.97
N SER A 36 -5.17 8.82 3.82
CA SER A 36 -6.08 9.38 4.84
C SER A 36 -6.16 8.50 6.09
N PHE A 37 -6.22 7.17 5.93
CA PHE A 37 -6.37 6.24 7.05
C PHE A 37 -5.05 5.83 7.72
N HIS A 38 -3.95 5.80 6.98
CA HIS A 38 -2.67 5.22 7.45
C HIS A 38 -1.52 6.22 7.49
N ILE A 39 -1.76 7.50 7.18
CA ILE A 39 -0.77 8.59 7.20
C ILE A 39 0.49 8.14 6.45
N LEU A 40 0.26 7.61 5.25
CA LEU A 40 1.32 7.22 4.35
C LEU A 40 1.85 8.49 3.68
N SER A 41 3.12 8.80 3.95
CA SER A 41 3.79 9.88 3.23
C SER A 41 4.41 9.32 1.95
N PRO A 42 4.16 9.90 0.77
CA PRO A 42 4.84 9.50 -0.46
C PRO A 42 6.36 9.72 -0.41
N SER A 43 6.85 10.57 0.50
CA SER A 43 8.27 10.77 0.78
C SER A 43 8.80 9.90 1.94
N GLY A 44 7.91 9.19 2.64
CA GLY A 44 8.22 8.43 3.85
C GLY A 44 8.41 6.95 3.55
N GLN A 45 9.62 6.44 3.79
CA GLN A 45 9.93 5.02 3.68
C GLN A 45 9.66 4.33 5.02
N LYS A 46 8.38 4.20 5.41
CA LYS A 46 8.03 3.36 6.56
C LYS A 46 8.32 1.91 6.20
N SER A 47 9.17 1.25 6.98
CA SER A 47 9.39 -0.19 6.83
C SER A 47 8.09 -0.93 7.09
N THR A 48 7.72 -1.83 6.17
CA THR A 48 6.54 -2.68 6.34
C THR A 48 6.73 -3.54 7.58
N ARG A 49 5.79 -3.49 8.52
CA ARG A 49 5.77 -4.40 9.67
C ARG A 49 5.69 -5.83 9.15
N ARG A 50 6.67 -6.65 9.49
CA ARG A 50 6.63 -8.09 9.23
C ARG A 50 6.00 -8.79 10.41
N LEU A 51 5.18 -9.80 10.12
CA LEU A 51 4.72 -10.75 11.11
C LEU A 51 5.90 -11.60 11.57
N THR A 52 5.91 -11.98 12.83
CA THR A 52 6.76 -13.06 13.35
C THR A 52 6.31 -14.40 12.78
N ASP A 53 7.17 -15.41 12.84
CA ASP A 53 6.82 -16.76 12.36
C ASP A 53 5.59 -17.33 13.08
N ILE A 54 5.44 -17.01 14.38
CA ILE A 54 4.29 -17.41 15.18
C ILE A 54 3.01 -16.72 14.69
N GLU A 55 3.04 -15.40 14.52
CA GLU A 55 1.89 -14.63 14.00
C GLU A 55 1.49 -15.09 12.59
N LEU A 56 2.49 -15.38 11.74
CA LEU A 56 2.26 -15.89 10.39
C LEU A 56 1.61 -17.26 10.41
N SER A 57 2.08 -18.17 11.27
CA SER A 57 1.50 -19.52 11.41
C SER A 57 0.02 -19.45 11.83
N VAL A 58 -0.31 -18.62 12.81
CA VAL A 58 -1.70 -18.44 13.26
C VAL A 58 -2.58 -17.80 12.17
N ALA A 59 -2.06 -16.79 11.46
CA ALA A 59 -2.80 -16.16 10.37
C ALA A 59 -3.06 -17.14 9.22
N ARG A 60 -2.05 -17.95 8.88
CA ARG A 60 -2.13 -18.96 7.82
C ARG A 60 -3.17 -20.03 8.12
N GLN A 61 -3.22 -20.53 9.35
CA GLN A 61 -4.20 -21.56 9.76
C GLN A 61 -5.65 -21.14 9.48
N LYS A 62 -5.97 -19.84 9.59
CA LYS A 62 -7.32 -19.31 9.33
C LYS A 62 -7.72 -19.33 7.86
N VAL A 63 -6.74 -19.32 6.94
CA VAL A 63 -6.96 -19.28 5.50
C VAL A 63 -6.58 -20.58 4.79
N GLU A 64 -6.13 -21.60 5.54
CA GLU A 64 -5.79 -22.94 5.00
C GLU A 64 -6.86 -23.52 4.05
N PRO A 65 -8.19 -23.39 4.32
CA PRO A 65 -9.20 -23.87 3.37
C PRO A 65 -9.16 -23.17 2.01
N LEU A 66 -8.86 -21.87 1.99
CA LEU A 66 -8.71 -21.10 0.75
C LEU A 66 -7.42 -21.48 0.02
N LEU A 67 -6.34 -21.72 0.76
CA LEU A 67 -5.08 -22.18 0.19
C LEU A 67 -5.21 -23.56 -0.46
N ALA A 68 -5.94 -24.48 0.18
CA ALA A 68 -6.24 -25.79 -0.37
C ALA A 68 -7.07 -25.69 -1.65
N ALA A 69 -8.13 -24.86 -1.66
CA ALA A 69 -8.98 -24.65 -2.82
C ALA A 69 -8.26 -23.98 -4.01
N ALA A 70 -7.24 -23.16 -3.76
CA ALA A 70 -6.46 -22.51 -4.81
C ALA A 70 -5.39 -23.43 -5.44
N GLN A 71 -5.07 -24.56 -4.80
CA GLN A 71 -4.05 -25.53 -5.26
C GLN A 71 -4.63 -26.70 -6.06
N SER A 72 -5.95 -26.85 -6.10
CA SER A 72 -6.67 -27.83 -6.93
C SER A 72 -6.97 -27.28 -8.32
#